data_AF-Q9PVC9-F1
#
_entry.id   AF-Q9PVC9-F1
#
_cell.length_a   1.000
_cell.length_b   1.000
_cell.length_c   1.000
_cell.angle_alpha   90.00
_cell.angle_beta   90.00
_cell.angle_gamma   90.00
#
_symmetry.space_group_name_H-M   'P 1'
#
loop_
_entity.id
_entity.type
_entity.pdbx_description
1 polymer ?
#
loop_
_entity_poly.entity_id
_entity_poly.type
_entity_poly.pdbx_seq_one_letter_code
_entity_poly.pdbx_strand_id
1 'polypeptide(L)'
;DRIFEKLQDLERGIVTLTREIDEGSPRIAAFLTLTYEKFDTNLRNEDALMKNYGLLACFKKDMHKVETYLKVMKCRRFVESNCTL
;
A
#
# COMPACT_ATOMS: atom_id res chain seq x y z
N ASP A 1 6.57 -1.08 19.37
CA ASP A 1 5.89 -1.09 18.06
C ASP A 1 6.89 -1.24 16.92
N ARG A 2 6.73 -2.24 16.05
CA ARG A 2 7.61 -2.54 14.89
C ARG A 2 6.92 -2.15 13.58
N ILE A 3 6.39 -0.93 13.50
CA ILE A 3 5.57 -0.46 12.35
C ILE A 3 6.34 -0.59 11.04
N PHE A 4 7.61 -0.17 11.03
CA PHE A 4 8.47 -0.24 9.85
C PHE A 4 8.55 -1.66 9.27
N GLU A 5 8.73 -2.67 10.13
CA GLU A 5 8.82 -4.05 9.68
C GLU A 5 7.50 -4.58 9.17
N LYS A 6 6.37 -4.22 9.80
CA LYS A 6 5.04 -4.58 9.30
C LYS A 6 4.79 -4.01 7.91
N LEU A 7 5.27 -2.79 7.64
CA LEU A 7 5.18 -2.18 6.30
C LEU A 7 6.06 -2.92 5.30
N GLN A 8 7.26 -3.32 5.69
CA GLN A 8 8.16 -4.10 4.84
C GLN A 8 7.62 -5.51 4.54
N ASP A 9 6.97 -6.14 5.51
CA ASP A 9 6.28 -7.42 5.33
C ASP A 9 5.09 -7.29 4.36
N LEU A 10 4.29 -6.22 4.51
CA LEU A 10 3.17 -5.93 3.62
C LEU A 10 3.64 -5.70 2.18
N GLU A 11 4.69 -4.89 1.99
CA GLU A 11 5.28 -4.64 0.68
C GLU A 11 5.71 -5.96 0.00
N ARG A 12 6.47 -6.80 0.72
CA ARG A 12 6.90 -8.12 0.22
C ARG A 12 5.72 -9.02 -0.15
N GLY A 13 4.68 -9.03 0.68
CA GLY A 13 3.45 -9.78 0.44
C GLY A 13 2.73 -9.32 -0.84
N ILE A 14 2.57 -8.00 -1.01
CA ILE A 14 1.93 -7.42 -2.20
C ILE A 14 2.72 -7.76 -3.47
N VAL A 15 4.05 -7.59 -3.46
CA VAL A 15 4.90 -7.92 -4.62
C VAL A 15 4.75 -9.40 -5.00
N THR A 16 4.74 -10.30 -4.01
CA THR A 16 4.57 -11.73 -4.24
C THR A 16 3.19 -12.05 -4.82
N LEU A 17 2.12 -11.57 -4.18
CA LEU A 17 0.74 -11.77 -4.64
C LEU A 17 0.55 -11.26 -6.07
N THR A 18 1.13 -10.11 -6.37
CA THR A 18 0.98 -9.50 -7.68
C THR A 18 1.66 -10.33 -8.77
N ARG A 19 2.84 -10.91 -8.48
CA ARG A 19 3.51 -11.85 -9.39
C ARG A 19 2.68 -13.12 -9.64
N GLU A 20 2.04 -13.66 -8.61
CA GLU A 20 1.18 -14.84 -8.73
C GLU A 20 -0.09 -14.58 -9.55
N ILE A 21 -0.63 -13.36 -9.51
CA ILE A 21 -1.83 -12.98 -10.26
C ILE A 21 -1.53 -12.74 -11.74
N ASP A 22 -0.33 -12.30 -12.10
CA ASP A 22 -0.06 -11.62 -13.38
C ASP A 22 0.51 -12.50 -14.51
N GLU A 23 0.69 -13.82 -14.34
CA GLU A 23 1.12 -14.80 -15.37
C GLU A 23 2.06 -14.26 -16.50
N GLY A 24 2.99 -13.33 -16.20
CA GLY A 24 3.99 -12.82 -17.15
C GLY A 24 3.82 -11.41 -17.76
N SER A 25 3.01 -10.48 -17.22
CA SER A 25 2.95 -9.10 -17.76
C SER A 25 3.99 -8.13 -17.17
N PRO A 26 4.80 -7.40 -17.98
CA PRO A 26 5.79 -6.44 -17.49
C PRO A 26 5.21 -5.16 -16.86
N ARG A 27 3.89 -4.96 -16.88
CA ARG A 27 3.24 -3.66 -16.60
C ARG A 27 3.26 -3.29 -15.12
N ILE A 28 3.37 -4.26 -14.23
CA ILE A 28 3.23 -4.05 -12.78
C ILE A 28 4.47 -3.42 -12.15
N ALA A 29 5.66 -3.72 -12.67
CA ALA A 29 6.90 -3.10 -12.21
C ALA A 29 6.86 -1.56 -12.35
N ALA A 30 6.12 -1.03 -13.33
CA ALA A 30 5.95 0.41 -13.52
C ALA A 30 5.06 1.04 -12.43
N PHE A 31 4.07 0.33 -11.88
CA PHE A 31 3.19 0.88 -10.83
C PHE A 31 3.88 1.02 -9.46
N LEU A 32 4.83 0.14 -9.15
CA LEU A 32 5.61 0.22 -7.91
C LEU A 32 6.54 1.44 -7.86
N THR A 33 6.78 2.11 -9.00
CA THR A 33 7.63 3.32 -9.06
C THR A 33 6.88 4.63 -8.78
N LEU A 34 5.55 4.60 -8.70
CA LEU A 34 4.73 5.76 -8.33
C LEU A 34 4.75 5.94 -6.81
N THR A 35 5.68 6.74 -6.32
CA THR A 35 5.74 7.12 -4.90
C THR A 35 4.99 8.42 -4.67
N TYR A 36 4.57 8.66 -3.42
CA TYR A 36 4.11 9.99 -2.99
C TYR A 36 5.14 11.07 -3.35
N GLU A 37 4.68 12.29 -3.61
CA GLU A 37 5.56 13.43 -3.81
C GLU A 37 6.55 13.54 -2.64
N LYS A 38 7.85 13.57 -2.98
CA LYS A 38 8.91 13.74 -1.99
C LYS A 38 9.01 15.23 -1.68
N PHE A 39 8.78 15.59 -0.42
CA PHE A 39 9.00 16.94 0.08
C PHE A 39 9.96 16.89 1.27
N ASP A 40 10.66 17.99 1.54
CA ASP A 40 11.57 18.07 2.68
C ASP A 40 10.77 18.04 3.99
N THR A 41 10.78 16.88 4.64
CA THR A 41 10.10 16.64 5.91
C THR A 41 10.84 17.26 7.09
N ASN A 42 12.09 17.73 6.91
CA ASN A 42 12.94 18.29 7.95
C ASN A 42 12.80 19.82 8.10
N LEU A 43 12.12 20.49 7.16
CA LEU A 43 11.82 21.92 7.33
C LEU A 43 10.84 22.10 8.50
N ARG A 44 11.27 22.81 9.55
CA ARG A 44 10.42 23.17 10.70
C ARG A 44 9.57 24.41 10.41
N ASN A 45 8.79 24.40 9.32
CA ASN A 45 7.80 25.45 9.04
C ASN A 45 6.36 24.88 9.01
N GLU A 46 5.35 25.75 9.09
CA GLU A 46 3.94 25.35 9.11
C GLU A 46 3.52 24.63 7.81
N ASP A 47 4.04 25.04 6.66
CA ASP A 47 3.74 24.40 5.37
C ASP A 47 4.23 22.95 5.32
N ALA A 48 5.41 22.67 5.85
CA ALA A 48 6.00 21.33 5.93
C ALA A 48 5.21 20.46 6.91
N LEU A 49 4.73 21.02 8.02
CA LEU A 49 3.83 20.33 8.94
C LEU A 49 2.52 19.94 8.25
N MET A 50 1.91 20.86 7.50
CA MET A 50 0.68 20.60 6.76
C MET A 50 0.87 19.54 5.66
N LYS A 51 2.01 19.58 4.95
CA LYS A 51 2.38 18.55 3.97
C LYS A 51 2.57 17.18 4.63
N ASN A 52 3.25 17.12 5.79
CA ASN A 52 3.41 15.89 6.57
C ASN A 52 2.05 15.31 6.98
N TYR A 53 1.15 16.13 7.52
CA TYR A 53 -0.21 15.67 7.88
C TYR A 53 -1.00 15.20 6.66
N GLY A 54 -0.89 15.92 5.53
CA GLY A 54 -1.52 15.52 4.27
C GLY A 54 -1.04 14.16 3.80
N LEU A 55 0.29 13.93 3.80
CA LEU A 55 0.89 12.65 3.43
C LEU A 55 0.39 11.51 4.33
N LEU A 56 0.40 11.71 5.65
CA LEU A 56 -0.08 10.69 6.60
C LEU A 56 -1.58 10.41 6.43
N ALA A 57 -2.38 11.43 6.14
CA ALA A 57 -3.81 11.27 5.89
C ALA A 57 -4.07 10.48 4.59
N CYS A 58 -3.31 10.76 3.53
CA CYS A 58 -3.35 9.99 2.28
C CYS A 58 -2.91 8.54 2.52
N PHE A 59 -1.77 8.34 3.19
CA PHE A 59 -1.27 7.02 3.54
C PHE A 59 -2.31 6.19 4.30
N LYS A 60 -2.97 6.78 5.30
CA LYS A 60 -4.06 6.11 6.03
C LYS A 60 -5.20 5.69 5.10
N LYS A 61 -5.64 6.57 4.21
CA LYS A 61 -6.74 6.29 3.25
C LYS A 61 -6.35 5.18 2.28
N ASP A 62 -5.13 5.21 1.76
CA ASP A 62 -4.66 4.22 0.79
C ASP A 62 -4.39 2.87 1.45
N MET A 63 -3.88 2.83 2.68
CA MET A 63 -3.75 1.58 3.44
C MET A 63 -5.11 0.93 3.72
N HIS A 64 -6.15 1.70 4.00
CA HIS A 64 -7.51 1.17 4.13
C HIS A 64 -8.01 0.55 2.80
N LYS A 65 -7.70 1.16 1.65
CA LYS A 65 -8.00 0.58 0.34
C LYS A 65 -7.21 -0.70 0.10
N VAL A 66 -5.91 -0.73 0.42
CA VAL A 66 -5.05 -1.92 0.29
C VAL A 66 -5.63 -3.08 1.10
N GLU A 67 -5.99 -2.85 2.36
CA GLU A 67 -6.63 -3.87 3.20
C GLU A 67 -7.93 -4.40 2.56
N THR A 68 -8.78 -3.49 2.07
CA THR A 68 -10.03 -3.85 1.40
C THR A 68 -9.79 -4.70 0.15
N TYR A 69 -8.84 -4.30 -0.71
CA TYR A 69 -8.51 -5.04 -1.92
C TYR A 69 -7.91 -6.42 -1.63
N LEU A 70 -7.04 -6.53 -0.63
CA LEU A 70 -6.49 -7.82 -0.22
C LEU A 70 -7.58 -8.76 0.31
N LYS A 71 -8.54 -8.26 1.12
CA LYS A 71 -9.70 -9.06 1.56
C LYS A 71 -10.51 -9.56 0.37
N VAL A 72 -10.85 -8.67 -0.57
CA VAL A 72 -11.60 -9.05 -1.79
C VAL A 72 -10.85 -10.08 -2.63
N MET A 73 -9.54 -9.90 -2.83
CA MET A 73 -8.71 -10.86 -3.56
C MET A 73 -8.68 -12.22 -2.88
N LYS A 74 -8.51 -12.26 -1.56
CA LYS A 74 -8.56 -13.49 -0.76
C LYS A 74 -9.86 -14.25 -0.99
N CYS A 75 -10.99 -13.56 -0.89
CA CYS A 75 -12.33 -14.13 -1.08
C CYS A 75 -12.58 -14.61 -2.50
N ARG A 76 -12.19 -13.83 -3.52
CA ARG A 76 -12.48 -14.14 -4.92
C ARG A 76 -11.53 -15.19 -5.51
N ARG A 77 -10.24 -15.14 -5.17
CA ARG A 77 -9.21 -15.96 -5.82
C ARG A 77 -8.87 -17.23 -5.06
N PHE A 78 -8.91 -17.19 -3.72
CA PHE A 78 -8.58 -18.32 -2.86
C PHE A 78 -9.81 -19.01 -2.24
N VAL A 79 -11.03 -18.57 -2.61
CA VAL A 79 -12.32 -19.19 -2.28
C VAL A 79 -12.43 -19.53 -0.78
N GLU A 80 -12.13 -18.56 0.08
CA GLU A 80 -12.39 -18.71 1.51
C GLU A 80 -13.90 -18.65 1.78
N SER A 81 -14.40 -19.63 2.55
CA SER A 81 -15.83 -19.85 2.76
C SER A 81 -16.54 -18.83 3.68
N ASN A 82 -15.79 -17.93 4.34
CA ASN A 82 -16.31 -17.03 5.38
C ASN A 82 -16.14 -15.54 5.02
N CYS A 83 -16.38 -15.19 3.76
CA CYS A 83 -16.31 -13.81 3.30
C CYS A 83 -17.67 -13.11 3.41
N THR A 84 -17.79 -12.15 4.34
CA THR A 84 -18.86 -11.13 4.31
C THR A 84 -18.24 -9.89 3.66
N LEU A 85 -18.64 -9.61 2.42
CA LEU A 85 -18.07 -8.57 1.58
C LEU A 85 -18.81 -7.24 1.79
#